data_AF-A0A382HYP6-F1
#
_entry.id   AF-A0A382HYP6-F1
#
_cell.length_a   1.000
_cell.length_b   1.000
_cell.length_c   1.000
_cell.angle_alpha   90.00
_cell.angle_beta   90.00
_cell.angle_gamma   90.00
#
_symmetry.space_group_name_H-M   'P 1'
#
loop_
_entity.id
_entity.type
_entity.pdbx_description
1 polymer ?
#
loop_
_entity_poly.entity_id
_entity_poly.type
_entity_poly.pdbx_seq_one_letter_code
_entity_poly.pdbx_strand_id
1 'polypeptide(L)'
;MFLEINLKKYKETPEGFKNIIGLVVLTVTIIFIFSILNIFTFGERDKAAESDKSREINTKVLSSLPKGRLNFFESSEGHKLSASEYEKVCKNTKIVTQRSIMGANITNYKAKQLYTDNGNKIDKYSVKWDSSSKKCFAEYTIRALEDTTDTISVSGEAKGFLKTSIDTRVYFIKNF
;
A
#
# COMPACT_ATOMS: atom_id res chain seq x y z
N MET A 1 40.41 -36.47 -29.69
CA MET A 1 40.86 -37.68 -28.96
C MET A 1 39.99 -38.06 -27.75
N PHE A 2 39.93 -37.31 -26.64
CA PHE A 2 39.13 -37.71 -25.46
C PHE A 2 37.60 -37.74 -25.69
N LEU A 3 37.05 -36.78 -26.45
CA LEU A 3 35.62 -36.74 -26.79
C LEU A 3 35.17 -37.93 -27.67
N GLU A 4 36.01 -38.31 -28.63
CA GLU A 4 35.73 -39.42 -29.57
C GLU A 4 35.76 -40.79 -28.88
N ILE A 5 36.66 -40.97 -27.91
CA ILE A 5 36.76 -42.20 -27.11
C ILE A 5 35.53 -42.36 -26.21
N ASN A 6 35.01 -41.28 -25.61
CA ASN A 6 33.82 -41.31 -24.75
C ASN A 6 32.53 -41.57 -25.55
N LEU A 7 32.40 -41.02 -26.77
CA LEU A 7 31.25 -41.24 -27.65
C LEU A 7 31.12 -42.70 -28.13
N LYS A 8 32.25 -43.35 -28.44
CA LYS A 8 32.25 -44.79 -28.80
C LYS A 8 31.78 -45.66 -27.63
N LYS A 9 32.27 -45.36 -26.42
CA LYS A 9 31.92 -46.08 -25.18
C LYS A 9 30.45 -45.91 -24.77
N TYR A 10 29.86 -44.75 -25.07
CA TYR A 10 28.44 -44.46 -24.84
C TYR A 10 27.52 -45.20 -25.82
N LYS A 11 27.95 -45.46 -27.06
CA LYS A 11 27.18 -46.24 -28.03
C LYS A 11 27.07 -47.72 -27.64
N GLU A 12 28.12 -48.30 -27.06
CA GLU A 12 28.20 -49.70 -26.63
C GLU A 12 27.56 -49.98 -25.25
N THR A 13 27.09 -48.94 -24.53
CA THR A 13 26.52 -49.11 -23.19
C THR A 13 25.10 -49.69 -23.28
N PRO A 14 24.72 -50.65 -22.40
CA PRO A 14 23.40 -51.28 -22.40
C PRO A 14 22.26 -50.24 -22.32
N GLU A 15 21.15 -50.47 -23.02
CA GLU A 15 20.01 -49.53 -23.07
C GLU A 15 19.45 -49.16 -21.68
N GLY A 16 19.47 -50.10 -20.73
CA GLY A 16 19.09 -49.81 -19.34
C GLY A 16 19.96 -48.73 -18.68
N PHE A 17 21.27 -48.71 -18.97
CA PHE A 17 22.18 -47.68 -18.44
C PHE A 17 21.94 -46.31 -19.08
N LYS A 18 21.62 -46.26 -20.37
CA LYS A 18 21.28 -45.01 -21.08
C LYS A 18 20.01 -44.38 -20.53
N ASN A 19 18.99 -45.19 -20.22
CA ASN A 19 17.75 -44.71 -19.61
C ASN A 19 17.94 -44.17 -18.19
N ILE A 20 18.78 -44.81 -17.38
CA ILE A 20 19.10 -44.34 -16.02
C ILE A 20 19.87 -43.01 -16.07
N ILE A 21 20.86 -42.89 -16.95
CA ILE A 21 21.63 -41.65 -17.12
C ILE A 21 20.72 -40.52 -17.63
N GLY A 22 19.82 -40.81 -18.57
CA GLY A 22 18.83 -39.86 -19.07
C GLY A 22 17.91 -39.35 -17.95
N LEU A 23 17.44 -40.23 -17.08
CA LEU A 23 16.57 -39.87 -15.95
C LEU A 23 17.29 -39.00 -14.92
N VAL A 24 18.56 -39.30 -14.62
CA VAL A 24 19.39 -38.49 -13.71
C VAL A 24 19.65 -37.11 -14.26
N VAL A 25 19.96 -37.00 -15.57
CA VAL A 25 20.18 -35.70 -16.22
C VAL A 25 18.88 -34.88 -16.24
N LEU A 26 17.74 -35.50 -16.54
CA LEU A 26 16.44 -34.84 -16.53
C LEU A 26 16.09 -34.29 -15.14
N THR A 27 16.26 -35.09 -14.09
CA THR A 27 15.95 -34.68 -12.72
C THR A 27 16.84 -33.53 -12.24
N VAL A 28 18.16 -33.58 -12.51
CA VAL A 28 19.08 -32.48 -12.19
C VAL A 28 18.70 -31.20 -12.93
N THR A 29 18.32 -31.31 -14.21
CA THR A 29 17.91 -30.16 -15.03
C THR A 29 16.66 -29.49 -14.47
N ILE A 30 15.65 -30.28 -14.07
CA ILE A 30 14.41 -29.78 -13.48
C ILE A 30 14.71 -29.02 -12.17
N ILE A 31 15.51 -29.60 -11.27
CA ILE A 31 15.89 -28.97 -9.99
C ILE A 31 16.63 -27.64 -10.22
N PHE A 32 17.50 -27.59 -11.22
CA PHE A 32 18.24 -26.38 -11.57
C PHE A 32 17.33 -25.26 -12.07
N ILE A 33 16.34 -25.59 -12.93
CA ILE A 33 15.34 -24.64 -13.41
C ILE A 33 14.52 -24.08 -12.24
N PHE A 34 14.03 -24.93 -11.33
CA PHE A 34 13.30 -24.47 -10.14
C PHE A 34 14.15 -23.60 -9.21
N SER A 35 15.45 -23.89 -9.09
CA SER A 35 16.37 -23.09 -8.29
C SER A 35 16.56 -21.68 -8.86
N ILE A 36 16.73 -21.56 -10.19
CA ILE A 36 16.82 -20.25 -10.87
C ILE A 36 15.50 -19.48 -10.74
N LEU A 37 14.36 -20.15 -10.98
CA LEU A 37 13.04 -19.53 -10.85
C LEU A 37 12.79 -19.03 -9.42
N ASN A 38 13.18 -19.79 -8.39
CA ASN A 38 13.05 -19.39 -6.99
C ASN A 38 13.88 -18.14 -6.69
N ILE A 39 15.12 -18.03 -7.18
CA ILE A 39 15.94 -16.82 -6.99
C ILE A 39 15.30 -15.61 -7.70
N PHE A 40 14.79 -15.78 -8.92
CA PHE A 40 14.22 -14.69 -9.72
C PHE A 40 12.85 -14.22 -9.22
N THR A 41 12.05 -15.12 -8.62
CA THR A 41 10.71 -14.82 -8.10
C THR A 41 10.67 -14.42 -6.63
N PHE A 42 11.62 -14.90 -5.81
CA PHE A 42 11.64 -14.67 -4.37
C PHE A 42 12.77 -13.75 -3.87
N GLY A 43 13.60 -13.18 -4.75
CA GLY A 43 14.60 -12.15 -4.41
C GLY A 43 14.01 -10.84 -3.84
N GLU A 44 12.68 -10.72 -3.79
CA GLU A 44 11.95 -9.57 -3.25
C GLU A 44 11.47 -9.76 -1.79
N ARG A 45 11.78 -10.92 -1.18
CA ARG A 45 11.40 -11.23 0.22
C ARG A 45 11.96 -10.22 1.23
N ASP A 46 13.12 -9.65 0.97
CA ASP A 46 13.75 -8.71 1.90
C ASP A 46 12.96 -7.39 2.00
N LYS A 47 12.31 -6.95 0.92
CA LYS A 47 11.41 -5.78 0.95
C LYS A 47 10.03 -6.10 1.51
N ALA A 48 9.54 -7.33 1.28
CA ALA A 48 8.29 -7.80 1.85
C ALA A 48 8.37 -7.87 3.38
N ALA A 49 9.44 -8.44 3.95
CA ALA A 49 9.60 -8.58 5.39
C ALA A 49 9.71 -7.25 6.15
N GLU A 50 10.36 -6.24 5.56
CA GLU A 50 10.40 -4.88 6.12
C GLU A 50 9.03 -4.19 6.04
N SER A 51 8.32 -4.37 4.92
CA SER A 51 6.96 -3.85 4.76
C SER A 51 5.96 -4.51 5.70
N ASP A 52 6.10 -5.81 5.96
CA ASP A 52 5.24 -6.58 6.86
C ASP A 52 5.47 -6.20 8.32
N LYS A 53 6.73 -6.04 8.74
CA LYS A 53 7.05 -5.53 10.10
C LYS A 53 6.49 -4.13 10.33
N SER A 54 6.63 -3.23 9.35
CA SER A 54 6.05 -1.89 9.41
C SER A 54 4.51 -1.96 9.52
N ARG A 55 3.87 -2.80 8.71
CA ARG A 55 2.41 -3.02 8.71
C ARG A 55 1.92 -3.61 10.03
N GLU A 56 2.63 -4.56 10.60
CA GLU A 56 2.32 -5.19 11.89
C GLU A 56 2.42 -4.18 13.05
N ILE A 57 3.53 -3.43 13.13
CA ILE A 57 3.72 -2.37 14.13
C ILE A 57 2.58 -1.34 14.04
N ASN A 58 2.26 -0.94 12.82
CA ASN A 58 1.18 0.00 12.54
C ASN A 58 -0.19 -0.51 13.01
N THR A 59 -0.53 -1.78 12.76
CA THR A 59 -1.79 -2.38 13.25
C THR A 59 -1.84 -2.49 14.77
N LYS A 60 -0.72 -2.85 15.41
CA LYS A 60 -0.61 -2.91 16.87
C LYS A 60 -0.82 -1.53 17.49
N VAL A 61 -0.18 -0.52 16.94
CA VAL A 61 -0.39 0.89 17.33
C VAL A 61 -1.84 1.30 17.15
N LEU A 62 -2.46 0.99 16.01
CA LEU A 62 -3.86 1.33 15.76
C LEU A 62 -4.79 0.65 16.76
N SER A 63 -4.51 -0.61 17.11
CA SER A 63 -5.27 -1.36 18.10
C SER A 63 -5.20 -0.71 19.49
N SER A 64 -4.06 -0.10 19.84
CA SER A 64 -3.85 0.59 21.13
C SER A 64 -4.59 1.92 21.28
N LEU A 65 -4.98 2.57 20.17
CA LEU A 65 -5.73 3.82 20.24
C LEU A 65 -7.16 3.58 20.79
N PRO A 66 -7.73 4.52 21.55
CA PRO A 66 -9.12 4.41 21.98
C PRO A 66 -10.07 4.34 20.78
N LYS A 67 -11.16 3.59 20.91
CA LYS A 67 -12.22 3.56 19.89
C LYS A 67 -12.96 4.90 19.89
N GLY A 68 -13.43 5.31 18.71
CA GLY A 68 -14.25 6.52 18.55
C GLY A 68 -13.48 7.70 17.96
N ARG A 69 -13.92 8.91 18.31
CA ARG A 69 -13.41 10.18 17.77
C ARG A 69 -12.03 10.48 18.36
N LEU A 70 -11.05 10.67 17.49
CA LEU A 70 -9.72 11.13 17.81
C LEU A 70 -9.58 12.58 17.34
N ASN A 71 -9.14 13.45 18.23
CA ASN A 71 -9.08 14.88 18.03
C ASN A 71 -7.64 15.36 18.05
N PHE A 72 -7.38 16.40 17.26
CA PHE A 72 -6.15 17.18 17.37
C PHE A 72 -6.18 18.14 18.58
N PHE A 73 -7.37 18.65 18.93
CA PHE A 73 -7.56 19.59 20.05
C PHE A 73 -8.27 18.92 21.24
N GLU A 74 -8.13 19.53 22.41
CA GLU A 74 -8.91 19.17 23.60
C GLU A 74 -10.41 19.36 23.31
N SER A 75 -11.24 18.41 23.73
CA SER A 75 -12.69 18.44 23.55
C SER A 75 -13.35 17.62 24.64
N SER A 76 -14.60 17.95 25.01
CA SER A 76 -15.44 17.12 25.88
C SER A 76 -15.77 15.76 25.26
N GLU A 77 -15.70 15.67 23.94
CA GLU A 77 -15.95 14.45 23.17
C GLU A 77 -14.72 14.04 22.37
N GLY A 78 -14.20 12.83 22.62
CA GLY A 78 -13.10 12.21 21.87
C GLY A 78 -11.72 12.33 22.53
N HIS A 79 -10.76 11.53 22.05
CA HIS A 79 -9.40 11.46 22.59
C HIS A 79 -8.48 12.46 21.90
N LYS A 80 -7.83 13.33 22.67
CA LYS A 80 -6.79 14.23 22.15
C LYS A 80 -5.50 13.45 21.91
N LEU A 81 -5.03 13.44 20.66
CA LEU A 81 -3.81 12.74 20.29
C LEU A 81 -2.56 13.50 20.78
N SER A 82 -1.60 12.78 21.37
CA SER A 82 -0.23 13.27 21.49
C SER A 82 0.42 13.44 20.12
N ALA A 83 1.51 14.20 20.02
CA ALA A 83 2.24 14.36 18.76
C ALA A 83 2.67 13.02 18.13
N SER A 84 3.10 12.07 18.98
CA SER A 84 3.51 10.73 18.52
C SER A 84 2.33 9.88 18.05
N GLU A 85 1.18 9.96 18.73
CA GLU A 85 -0.04 9.28 18.30
C GLU A 85 -0.59 9.91 17.02
N TYR A 86 -0.51 11.23 16.89
CA TYR A 86 -0.95 11.95 15.70
C TYR A 86 -0.15 11.57 14.46
N GLU A 87 1.18 11.49 14.56
CA GLU A 87 2.03 11.01 13.48
C GLU A 87 1.68 9.57 13.07
N LYS A 88 1.57 8.68 14.07
CA LYS A 88 1.22 7.28 13.86
C LYS A 88 -0.15 7.12 13.22
N VAL A 89 -1.13 7.87 13.70
CA VAL A 89 -2.47 7.94 13.12
C VAL A 89 -2.38 8.41 11.68
N CYS A 90 -1.70 9.52 11.41
CA CYS A 90 -1.58 10.10 10.07
C CYS A 90 -1.03 9.09 9.05
N LYS A 91 0.10 8.44 9.36
CA LYS A 91 0.75 7.45 8.47
C LYS A 91 -0.11 6.23 8.18
N ASN A 92 -1.03 5.89 9.09
CA ASN A 92 -1.90 4.73 8.97
C ASN A 92 -3.33 5.06 8.57
N THR A 93 -3.63 6.35 8.41
CA THR A 93 -4.98 6.77 8.12
C THR A 93 -5.30 6.49 6.67
N LYS A 94 -6.43 5.81 6.47
CA LYS A 94 -7.07 5.75 5.15
C LYS A 94 -8.03 6.91 5.04
N ILE A 95 -8.01 7.57 3.89
CA ILE A 95 -9.04 8.56 3.60
C ILE A 95 -10.38 7.85 3.44
N VAL A 96 -11.39 8.37 4.12
CA VAL A 96 -12.75 7.92 3.91
C VAL A 96 -13.56 9.03 3.29
N THR A 97 -13.86 8.80 2.03
CA THR A 97 -14.72 9.63 1.21
C THR A 97 -16.18 9.28 1.52
N GLN A 98 -16.64 9.47 2.76
CA GLN A 98 -18.08 9.53 2.97
C GLN A 98 -18.59 10.76 2.22
N ARG A 99 -19.44 10.53 1.21
CA ARG A 99 -19.85 11.57 0.25
C ARG A 99 -20.38 12.84 0.94
N SER A 100 -21.10 12.65 2.04
CA SER A 100 -21.64 13.72 2.89
C SER A 100 -20.58 14.48 3.70
N ILE A 101 -19.62 13.79 4.31
CA ILE A 101 -18.58 14.39 5.16
C ILE A 101 -17.57 15.18 4.32
N MET A 102 -17.21 14.67 3.15
CA MET A 102 -16.26 15.36 2.27
C MET A 102 -16.84 16.66 1.72
N GLY A 103 -18.05 16.62 1.17
CA GLY A 103 -18.68 17.79 0.56
C GLY A 103 -18.86 18.96 1.54
N ALA A 104 -19.06 18.67 2.83
CA ALA A 104 -19.14 19.67 3.88
C ALA A 104 -17.78 20.34 4.20
N ASN A 105 -16.66 19.65 3.96
CA ASN A 105 -15.31 20.11 4.32
C ASN A 105 -14.55 20.75 3.14
N ILE A 106 -15.04 20.65 1.90
CA ILE A 106 -14.46 21.35 0.76
C ILE A 106 -14.86 22.84 0.82
N THR A 107 -13.94 23.70 1.25
CA THR A 107 -14.16 25.15 1.32
C THR A 107 -14.01 25.86 -0.03
N ASN A 108 -13.21 25.30 -0.94
CA ASN A 108 -13.04 25.85 -2.29
C ASN A 108 -14.34 25.67 -3.09
N TYR A 109 -14.99 26.77 -3.46
CA TYR A 109 -16.31 26.73 -4.10
C TYR A 109 -16.30 25.98 -5.44
N LYS A 110 -15.26 26.17 -6.27
CA LYS A 110 -15.12 25.48 -7.57
C LYS A 110 -14.94 23.98 -7.36
N ALA A 111 -14.09 23.60 -6.41
CA ALA A 111 -13.88 22.20 -6.06
C ALA A 111 -15.18 21.55 -5.52
N LYS A 112 -15.93 22.27 -4.68
CA LYS A 112 -17.20 21.79 -4.13
C LYS A 112 -18.27 21.60 -5.20
N GLN A 113 -18.36 22.56 -6.12
CA GLN A 113 -19.25 22.48 -7.27
C GLN A 113 -18.86 21.28 -8.15
N LEU A 114 -17.59 21.19 -8.56
CA LEU A 114 -17.08 20.06 -9.35
C LEU A 114 -17.31 18.70 -8.69
N TYR A 115 -17.13 18.63 -7.36
CA TYR A 115 -17.40 17.44 -6.57
C TYR A 115 -18.87 17.03 -6.62
N THR A 116 -19.77 18.01 -6.48
CA THR A 116 -21.22 17.79 -6.51
C THR A 116 -21.68 17.37 -7.91
N ASP A 117 -21.22 18.08 -8.93
CA ASP A 117 -21.56 17.87 -10.34
C ASP A 117 -21.09 16.50 -10.83
N ASN A 118 -19.92 16.03 -10.38
CA ASN A 118 -19.39 14.69 -10.68
C ASN A 118 -19.93 13.59 -9.73
N GLY A 119 -21.12 13.75 -9.17
CA GLY A 119 -21.76 12.73 -8.35
C GLY A 119 -20.97 12.32 -7.10
N ASN A 120 -20.19 13.25 -6.54
CA ASN A 120 -19.31 13.06 -5.38
C ASN A 120 -18.14 12.09 -5.62
N LYS A 121 -17.72 11.91 -6.88
CA LYS A 121 -16.58 11.07 -7.26
C LYS A 121 -15.26 11.78 -6.97
N ILE A 122 -14.31 11.04 -6.40
CA ILE A 122 -12.93 11.49 -6.15
C ILE A 122 -12.02 10.63 -7.01
N ASP A 123 -11.09 11.27 -7.70
CA ASP A 123 -10.14 10.61 -8.59
C ASP A 123 -8.95 10.06 -7.80
N LYS A 124 -8.31 10.93 -7.01
CA LYS A 124 -7.14 10.58 -6.19
C LYS A 124 -7.27 11.14 -4.80
N TYR A 125 -6.67 10.46 -3.84
CA TYR A 125 -6.59 10.93 -2.47
C TYR A 125 -5.26 10.49 -1.84
N SER A 126 -4.70 11.31 -0.96
CA SER A 126 -3.51 10.95 -0.19
C SER A 126 -3.50 11.60 1.19
N VAL A 127 -2.90 10.93 2.15
CA VAL A 127 -2.61 11.47 3.49
C VAL A 127 -1.10 11.45 3.66
N LYS A 128 -0.52 12.58 4.03
CA LYS A 128 0.93 12.73 4.21
C LYS A 128 1.22 13.39 5.54
N TRP A 129 2.17 12.82 6.26
CA TRP A 129 2.76 13.44 7.44
C TRP A 129 3.85 14.41 7.01
N ASP A 130 3.74 15.66 7.44
CA ASP A 130 4.80 16.65 7.34
C ASP A 130 5.57 16.70 8.66
N SER A 131 6.81 16.21 8.63
CA SER A 131 7.71 16.18 9.78
C SER A 131 8.20 17.56 10.20
N SER A 132 8.21 18.54 9.30
CA SER A 132 8.65 19.91 9.59
C SER A 132 7.62 20.64 10.45
N SER A 133 6.36 20.66 9.98
CA SER A 133 5.28 21.32 10.71
C SER A 133 4.63 20.43 11.79
N LYS A 134 4.99 19.14 11.84
CA LYS A 134 4.37 18.10 12.70
C LYS A 134 2.86 18.02 12.48
N LYS A 135 2.45 18.05 11.21
CA LYS A 135 1.04 18.06 10.80
C LYS A 135 0.74 16.96 9.82
N CYS A 136 -0.50 16.52 9.84
CA CYS A 136 -1.04 15.61 8.85
C CYS A 136 -1.79 16.42 7.79
N PHE A 137 -1.46 16.21 6.52
CA PHE A 137 -2.15 16.82 5.39
C PHE A 137 -2.92 15.76 4.61
N ALA A 138 -4.17 16.07 4.28
CA ALA A 138 -4.98 15.29 3.38
C ALA A 138 -5.15 16.05 2.06
N GLU A 139 -4.99 15.35 0.95
CA GLU A 139 -5.08 15.87 -0.40
C GLU A 139 -6.10 15.05 -1.19
N TYR A 140 -6.90 15.72 -2.02
CA TYR A 140 -7.91 15.13 -2.88
C TYR A 140 -7.83 15.75 -4.26
N THR A 141 -7.87 14.93 -5.30
CA THR A 141 -8.06 15.38 -6.67
C THR A 141 -9.49 15.07 -7.08
N ILE A 142 -10.23 16.12 -7.39
CA ILE A 142 -11.59 16.07 -7.93
C ILE A 142 -11.45 16.28 -9.43
N ARG A 143 -11.88 15.30 -10.21
CA ARG A 143 -11.97 15.42 -11.66
C ARG A 143 -13.40 15.79 -12.03
N ALA A 144 -13.56 16.53 -13.12
CA ALA A 144 -14.83 16.71 -13.78
C ALA A 144 -15.34 15.38 -14.40
N LEU A 145 -16.53 15.41 -15.01
CA LEU A 145 -17.15 14.25 -15.65
C LEU A 145 -16.24 13.68 -16.76
N GLU A 146 -16.48 12.42 -17.13
CA GLU A 146 -15.78 11.77 -18.24
C GLU A 146 -15.84 12.68 -19.49
N ASP A 147 -14.72 12.77 -20.22
CA ASP A 147 -14.47 13.64 -21.39
C ASP A 147 -14.05 15.10 -21.13
N THR A 148 -13.81 15.49 -19.87
CA THR A 148 -13.23 16.81 -19.53
C THR A 148 -11.87 16.67 -18.83
N THR A 149 -10.98 17.64 -19.05
CA THR A 149 -9.63 17.67 -18.43
C THR A 149 -9.58 18.43 -17.12
N ASP A 150 -10.71 19.00 -16.68
CA ASP A 150 -10.75 19.86 -15.50
C ASP A 150 -10.54 19.03 -14.23
N THR A 151 -9.42 19.29 -13.56
CA THR A 151 -9.07 18.69 -12.29
C THR A 151 -8.75 19.77 -11.28
N ILE A 152 -9.31 19.65 -10.08
CA ILE A 152 -8.97 20.51 -8.95
C ILE A 152 -8.43 19.65 -7.82
N SER A 153 -7.20 19.94 -7.40
CA SER A 153 -6.64 19.39 -6.17
C SER A 153 -6.94 20.31 -5.00
N VAL A 154 -7.46 19.74 -3.93
CA VAL A 154 -7.67 20.42 -2.64
C VAL A 154 -6.83 19.71 -1.58
N SER A 155 -6.06 20.49 -0.83
CA SER A 155 -5.22 20.00 0.26
C SER A 155 -5.53 20.76 1.54
N GLY A 156 -5.47 20.09 2.68
CA GLY A 156 -5.69 20.75 3.96
C GLY A 156 -5.15 19.96 5.15
N GLU A 157 -5.02 20.63 6.27
CA GLU A 157 -4.61 20.01 7.53
C GLU A 157 -5.73 19.09 8.03
N ALA A 158 -5.41 17.81 8.26
CA ALA A 158 -6.32 16.83 8.82
C ALA A 158 -6.39 17.00 10.35
N LYS A 159 -7.52 17.52 10.84
CA LYS A 159 -7.70 17.82 12.28
C LYS A 159 -8.60 16.84 13.03
N GLY A 160 -9.21 15.90 12.32
CA GLY A 160 -10.15 14.94 12.89
C GLY A 160 -10.00 13.55 12.29
N PHE A 161 -9.85 12.56 13.18
CA PHE A 161 -9.74 11.15 12.81
C PHE A 161 -10.77 10.29 13.54
N LEU A 162 -11.37 9.33 12.85
CA LEU A 162 -12.29 8.37 13.43
C LEU A 162 -11.63 6.99 13.42
N LYS A 163 -11.45 6.39 14.60
CA LYS A 163 -10.93 5.03 14.72
C LYS A 163 -12.07 4.01 14.80
N THR A 164 -12.22 3.22 13.74
CA THR A 164 -13.15 2.09 13.66
C THR A 164 -12.38 0.78 13.80
N SER A 165 -12.25 0.27 15.03
CA SER A 165 -11.61 -1.01 15.39
C SER A 165 -10.19 -1.23 14.84
N ILE A 166 -10.05 -1.48 13.55
CA ILE A 166 -8.81 -1.81 12.81
C ILE A 166 -8.38 -0.73 11.81
N ASP A 167 -9.14 0.35 11.68
CA ASP A 167 -8.90 1.39 10.67
C ASP A 167 -9.11 2.77 11.27
N THR A 168 -8.30 3.73 10.82
CA THR A 168 -8.43 5.14 11.20
C THR A 168 -8.67 5.97 9.96
N ARG A 169 -9.62 6.90 10.06
CA ARG A 169 -10.24 7.59 8.93
C ARG A 169 -10.19 9.09 9.12
N VAL A 170 -9.71 9.88 8.15
CA VAL A 170 -9.85 11.35 8.22
C VAL A 170 -11.31 11.72 8.00
N TYR A 171 -11.86 12.57 8.88
CA TYR A 171 -13.22 13.12 8.71
C TYR A 171 -13.26 14.65 8.66
N PHE A 172 -12.16 15.34 8.99
CA PHE A 172 -12.12 16.80 8.97
C PHE A 172 -10.84 17.31 8.31
N ILE A 173 -11.01 18.07 7.23
CA ILE A 173 -9.95 18.70 6.46
C ILE A 173 -10.15 20.21 6.58
N LYS A 174 -9.16 20.92 7.12
CA LYS A 174 -9.14 22.38 7.05
C LYS A 174 -8.29 22.77 5.86
N ASN A 175 -8.96 23.20 4.79
CA ASN A 175 -8.31 23.86 3.65
C ASN A 175 -8.17 25.36 3.99
N PHE A 176 -6.97 25.92 3.79
CA PHE A 176 -6.66 27.33 4.11
C PHE A 176 -6.86 28.20 2.87
#